data_AF-A0A359B2I4-F1
#
_entry.id   AF-A0A359B2I4-F1
#
_cell.length_a   1.000
_cell.length_b   1.000
_cell.length_c   1.000
_cell.angle_alpha   90.00
_cell.angle_beta   90.00
_cell.angle_gamma   90.00
#
_symmetry.space_group_name_H-M   'P 1'
#
loop_
_entity.id
_entity.type
_entity.pdbx_description
1 polymer ?
#
loop_
_entity_poly.entity_id
_entity_poly.type
_entity_poly.pdbx_seq_one_letter_code
_entity_poly.pdbx_strand_id
1 'polypeptide(L)'
;LKEIPFKEEKPIFKKLEKIADLTSLSKEERRMYDADIRAYRDRLAQINSAKRKAMREGKAEGRAEGRAEGEAEGRAKGERNKQIEMVRNMKAEGIPVKVISKVSGLSVEEIEKL
;
A
#
# COMPACT_ATOMS: atom_id res chain seq x y z
N LEU A 1 -1.66 -16.52 32.18
CA LEU A 1 -1.15 -16.86 30.84
C LEU A 1 -2.10 -16.26 29.81
N LYS A 2 -1.62 -15.50 28.81
CA LYS A 2 -2.46 -15.01 27.70
C LYS A 2 -2.98 -16.23 26.92
N GLU A 3 -4.28 -16.31 26.71
CA GLU A 3 -4.95 -17.45 26.09
C GLU A 3 -4.40 -17.73 24.68
N ILE A 4 -4.16 -19.02 24.39
CA ILE A 4 -3.65 -19.47 23.10
C ILE A 4 -4.84 -19.51 22.12
N PRO A 5 -4.79 -18.79 20.98
CA PRO A 5 -5.98 -18.49 20.18
C PRO A 5 -6.55 -19.66 19.37
N PHE A 6 -6.11 -20.91 19.59
CA PHE A 6 -6.62 -22.11 18.91
C PHE A 6 -6.71 -23.32 19.86
N LYS A 7 -7.13 -23.07 21.11
CA LYS A 7 -7.43 -24.11 22.12
C LYS A 7 -8.31 -25.26 21.59
N GLU A 8 -9.10 -25.01 20.55
CA GLU A 8 -10.20 -25.89 20.14
C GLU A 8 -9.90 -26.78 18.92
N GLU A 9 -8.83 -26.55 18.16
CA GLU A 9 -8.62 -27.22 16.85
C GLU A 9 -7.86 -28.54 16.92
N LYS A 10 -7.12 -28.83 18.01
CA LYS A 10 -6.41 -30.11 18.15
C LYS A 10 -6.81 -30.87 19.43
N PRO A 11 -7.02 -32.20 19.35
CA PRO A 11 -7.36 -33.03 20.51
C PRO A 11 -6.38 -32.92 21.68
N ILE A 12 -5.08 -32.70 21.40
CA ILE A 12 -4.03 -32.54 22.43
C ILE A 12 -4.26 -31.29 23.30
N PHE A 13 -4.72 -30.18 22.72
CA PHE A 13 -4.98 -28.93 23.45
C PHE A 13 -6.25 -29.03 24.30
N LYS A 14 -7.28 -29.73 23.81
CA LYS A 14 -8.48 -30.08 24.60
C LYS A 14 -8.16 -31.04 25.76
N LYS A 15 -7.24 -31.99 25.56
CA LYS A 15 -6.82 -32.94 26.60
C LYS A 15 -6.06 -32.23 27.73
N LEU A 16 -5.27 -31.20 27.39
CA LEU A 16 -4.51 -30.39 28.36
C LEU A 16 -5.37 -29.45 29.20
N GLU A 17 -6.48 -28.92 28.68
CA GLU A 17 -7.40 -28.10 29.47
C GLU A 17 -8.12 -28.93 30.56
N LYS A 18 -8.29 -30.23 30.33
CA LYS A 18 -8.88 -31.17 31.30
C LYS A 18 -7.89 -31.68 32.35
N ILE A 19 -6.58 -31.52 32.13
CA ILE A 19 -5.55 -31.97 33.07
C ILE A 19 -4.91 -30.69 33.64
N ALA A 20 -5.45 -30.21 34.75
CA ALA A 20 -4.91 -29.05 35.49
C ALA A 20 -3.44 -29.23 35.92
N ASP A 21 -2.91 -30.45 35.81
CA ASP A 21 -1.54 -30.83 36.16
C ASP A 21 -0.75 -31.32 34.95
N LEU A 22 -0.02 -30.39 34.30
CA LEU A 22 1.02 -30.66 33.30
C LEU A 22 2.07 -31.70 33.77
N THR A 23 2.13 -31.97 35.08
CA THR A 23 3.00 -32.94 35.74
C THR A 23 2.61 -34.40 35.46
N SER A 24 1.35 -34.68 35.13
CA SER A 24 0.81 -36.05 34.93
C SER A 24 1.04 -36.64 33.52
N LEU A 25 1.62 -35.87 32.59
CA LEU A 25 1.86 -36.34 31.23
C LEU A 25 3.07 -37.29 31.15
N SER A 26 2.91 -38.38 30.40
CA SER A 26 4.01 -39.27 30.04
C SER A 26 5.07 -38.51 29.20
N LYS A 27 6.30 -39.05 29.18
CA LYS A 27 7.40 -38.47 28.39
C LYS A 27 7.06 -38.36 26.90
N GLU A 28 6.28 -39.29 26.39
CA GLU A 28 5.82 -39.30 25.00
C GLU A 28 4.76 -38.22 24.73
N GLU A 29 3.76 -38.09 25.61
CA GLU A 29 2.74 -37.03 25.50
C GLU A 29 3.36 -35.62 25.59
N ARG A 30 4.37 -35.41 26.45
CA ARG A 30 5.12 -34.15 26.50
C ARG A 30 5.87 -33.87 25.20
N ARG A 31 6.51 -34.88 24.60
CA ARG A 31 7.22 -34.73 23.32
C ARG A 31 6.28 -34.37 22.18
N MET A 32 5.13 -35.03 22.10
CA MET A 32 4.10 -34.72 21.10
C MET A 32 3.58 -33.29 21.27
N TYR A 33 3.29 -32.88 22.51
CA TYR A 33 2.88 -31.52 22.82
C TYR A 33 3.91 -30.47 22.38
N ASP A 34 5.18 -30.66 22.74
CA ASP A 34 6.25 -29.74 22.33
C ASP A 34 6.40 -29.67 20.80
N ALA A 35 6.22 -30.80 20.11
CA ALA A 35 6.26 -30.84 18.64
C ALA A 35 5.08 -30.07 18.03
N ASP A 36 3.87 -30.24 18.56
CA ASP A 36 2.68 -29.52 18.10
C ASP A 36 2.80 -28.01 18.35
N ILE A 37 3.32 -27.60 19.52
CA ILE A 37 3.60 -26.19 19.84
C ILE A 37 4.65 -25.60 18.89
N ARG A 38 5.72 -26.35 18.58
CA ARG A 38 6.74 -25.90 17.62
C ARG A 38 6.14 -25.71 16.23
N ALA A 39 5.45 -26.71 15.70
CA ALA A 39 4.80 -26.63 14.39
C ALA A 39 3.80 -25.46 14.30
N TYR A 40 3.07 -25.21 15.39
CA TYR A 40 2.18 -24.06 15.49
C TYR A 40 2.92 -22.73 15.44
N ARG A 41 4.00 -22.57 16.22
CA ARG A 41 4.83 -21.36 16.23
C ARG A 41 5.46 -21.10 14.87
N ASP A 42 5.92 -22.14 14.19
CA ASP A 42 6.50 -22.02 12.85
C ASP A 42 5.45 -21.55 11.83
N ARG A 43 4.25 -22.14 11.86
CA ARG A 43 3.14 -21.70 11.01
C ARG A 43 2.75 -20.24 11.29
N LEU A 44 2.66 -19.84 12.56
CA LEU A 44 2.40 -18.45 12.92
C LEU A 44 3.51 -17.51 12.42
N ALA A 45 4.78 -17.91 12.54
CA ALA A 45 5.90 -17.12 12.07
C ALA A 45 5.83 -16.92 10.55
N GLN A 46 5.49 -17.97 9.79
CA GLN A 46 5.28 -17.91 8.34
C GLN A 46 4.16 -16.95 7.96
N ILE A 47 2.97 -17.09 8.56
CA ILE A 47 1.81 -16.23 8.30
C ILE A 47 2.14 -14.77 8.61
N ASN A 48 2.75 -14.51 9.77
CA ASN A 48 3.12 -13.16 10.17
C ASN A 48 4.20 -12.56 9.26
N SER A 49 5.14 -13.37 8.79
CA SER A 49 6.16 -12.95 7.82
C SER A 49 5.51 -12.56 6.49
N ALA A 50 4.62 -13.41 5.96
CA ALA A 50 3.88 -13.15 4.74
C ALA A 50 3.04 -11.86 4.85
N LYS A 51 2.31 -11.68 5.96
CA LYS A 51 1.51 -10.47 6.22
C LYS A 51 2.38 -9.20 6.27
N ARG A 52 3.53 -9.25 6.94
CA ARG A 52 4.47 -8.12 7.00
C ARG A 52 5.05 -7.80 5.63
N LYS A 53 5.39 -8.83 4.84
CA LYS A 53 5.90 -8.67 3.47
C LYS A 53 4.84 -8.00 2.59
N ALA A 54 3.62 -8.54 2.55
CA ALA A 54 2.51 -7.99 1.77
C ALA A 54 2.20 -6.52 2.15
N MET A 55 2.19 -6.19 3.45
CA MET A 55 1.97 -4.81 3.91
C MET A 55 3.11 -3.87 3.49
N ARG A 56 4.36 -4.34 3.52
CA ARG A 56 5.53 -3.57 3.09
C ARG A 56 5.48 -3.31 1.58
N GLU A 57 5.18 -4.34 0.79
CA GLU A 57 5.07 -4.27 -0.66
C GLU A 57 3.93 -3.34 -1.07
N GLY A 58 2.72 -3.52 -0.54
CA GLY A 58 1.59 -2.64 -0.84
C GLY A 58 1.84 -1.17 -0.44
N LYS A 59 2.53 -0.92 0.69
CA LYS A 59 2.92 0.44 1.08
C LYS A 59 4.02 1.03 0.18
N ALA A 60 4.90 0.20 -0.37
CA ALA A 60 5.92 0.64 -1.29
C ALA A 60 5.30 0.98 -2.66
N GLU A 61 4.47 0.09 -3.18
CA GLU A 61 3.74 0.23 -4.45
C GLU A 61 2.83 1.45 -4.42
N GLY A 62 1.93 1.58 -3.44
CA GLY A 62 1.04 2.74 -3.35
C GLY A 62 1.76 4.08 -3.19
N ARG A 63 2.96 4.10 -2.60
CA ARG A 63 3.80 5.33 -2.56
C ARG A 63 4.49 5.61 -3.89
N ALA A 64 4.86 4.58 -4.64
CA ALA A 64 5.47 4.73 -5.95
C ALA A 64 4.43 5.22 -6.96
N GLU A 65 3.26 4.60 -7.00
CA GLU A 65 2.12 4.99 -7.84
C GLU A 65 1.68 6.42 -7.52
N GLY A 66 1.40 6.73 -6.24
CA GLY A 66 0.96 8.07 -5.85
C GLY A 66 1.99 9.17 -6.15
N ARG A 67 3.29 8.87 -6.09
CA ARG A 67 4.33 9.81 -6.54
C ARG A 67 4.32 9.98 -8.05
N ALA A 68 4.25 8.88 -8.81
CA ALA A 68 4.24 8.92 -10.26
C ALA A 68 3.03 9.70 -10.80
N GLU A 69 1.84 9.43 -10.29
CA GLU A 69 0.61 10.15 -10.63
C GLU A 69 0.70 11.62 -10.26
N GLY A 70 1.14 11.93 -9.04
CA GLY A 70 1.29 13.31 -8.57
C GLY A 70 2.32 14.11 -9.39
N GLU A 71 3.43 13.48 -9.79
CA GLU A 71 4.41 14.10 -10.68
C GLU A 71 3.85 14.34 -12.09
N ALA A 72 3.13 13.37 -12.66
CA ALA A 72 2.53 13.50 -13.98
C ALA A 72 1.46 14.60 -14.01
N GLU A 73 0.54 14.60 -13.04
CA GLU A 73 -0.49 15.63 -12.91
C GLU A 73 0.12 17.00 -12.63
N GLY A 74 1.14 17.06 -11.77
CA GLY A 74 1.88 18.29 -11.47
C GLY A 74 2.57 18.88 -12.70
N ARG A 75 3.25 18.05 -13.51
CA ARG A 75 3.86 18.49 -14.77
C ARG A 75 2.82 19.00 -15.76
N ALA A 76 1.74 18.25 -15.98
CA ALA A 76 0.68 18.64 -16.91
C ALA A 76 0.00 19.97 -16.50
N LYS A 77 -0.33 20.13 -15.21
CA LYS A 77 -0.87 21.41 -14.68
C LYS A 77 0.13 22.54 -14.83
N GLY A 78 1.41 22.28 -14.54
CA GLY A 78 2.48 23.28 -14.68
C GLY A 78 2.66 23.76 -16.12
N GLU A 79 2.70 22.84 -17.08
CA GLU A 79 2.80 23.15 -18.51
C GLU A 79 1.59 23.95 -19.00
N ARG A 80 0.37 23.53 -18.61
CA ARG A 80 -0.86 24.27 -18.95
C ARG A 80 -0.87 25.68 -18.37
N ASN A 81 -0.51 25.83 -17.10
CA ASN A 81 -0.46 27.14 -16.44
C ASN A 81 0.56 28.06 -17.11
N LYS A 82 1.75 27.55 -17.45
CA LYS A 82 2.77 28.31 -18.20
C LYS A 82 2.28 28.71 -19.59
N GLN A 83 1.58 27.81 -20.30
CA GLN A 83 1.02 28.12 -21.61
C GLN A 83 -0.02 29.24 -21.51
N ILE A 84 -0.90 29.20 -20.50
CA ILE A 84 -1.90 30.24 -20.25
C ILE A 84 -1.24 31.57 -19.92
N GLU A 85 -0.27 31.58 -19.01
CA GLU A 85 0.47 32.78 -18.61
C GLU A 85 1.18 33.43 -19.82
N MET A 86 1.87 32.61 -20.62
CA MET A 86 2.52 33.06 -21.84
C MET A 86 1.54 33.73 -22.81
N VAL A 87 0.39 33.10 -23.06
CA VAL A 87 -0.65 33.64 -23.96
C VAL A 87 -1.22 34.97 -23.44
N ARG A 88 -1.45 35.07 -22.13
CA ARG A 88 -1.92 36.31 -21.50
C ARG A 88 -0.91 37.44 -21.65
N ASN A 89 0.37 37.15 -21.42
CA ASN A 89 1.43 38.14 -21.59
C ASN A 89 1.54 38.58 -23.04
N MET A 90 1.47 37.66 -24.01
CA MET A 90 1.45 38.01 -25.44
C MET A 90 0.26 38.89 -25.82
N LYS A 91 -0.94 38.63 -25.27
CA LYS A 91 -2.12 39.49 -25.47
C LYS A 91 -1.90 40.88 -24.87
N ALA A 92 -1.31 40.95 -23.68
CA ALA A 92 -1.01 42.23 -23.00
C ALA A 92 -0.01 43.08 -23.79
N GLU A 93 0.96 42.45 -24.46
CA GLU A 93 1.91 43.09 -25.37
C GLU A 93 1.30 43.46 -26.75
N GLY A 94 0.00 43.22 -26.95
CA GLY A 94 -0.70 43.57 -28.20
C GLY A 94 -0.37 42.67 -29.39
N ILE A 95 0.22 41.49 -29.16
CA ILE A 95 0.54 40.55 -30.24
C ILE A 95 -0.77 40.05 -30.88
N PRO A 96 -0.90 40.06 -32.22
CA PRO A 96 -2.13 39.63 -32.87
C PRO A 96 -2.50 38.18 -32.56
N VAL A 97 -3.77 37.92 -32.27
CA VAL A 97 -4.29 36.60 -31.88
C VAL A 97 -3.94 35.51 -32.91
N LYS A 98 -3.97 35.82 -34.20
CA LYS A 98 -3.55 34.90 -35.27
C LYS A 98 -2.09 34.47 -35.15
N VAL A 99 -1.20 35.38 -34.72
CA VAL A 99 0.21 35.06 -34.48
C VAL A 99 0.32 34.18 -33.24
N ILE A 100 -0.34 34.55 -32.13
CA ILE A 100 -0.35 33.76 -30.89
C ILE A 100 -0.85 32.33 -31.16
N SER A 101 -1.91 32.16 -31.94
CA SER A 101 -2.44 30.85 -32.34
C SER A 101 -1.40 30.01 -33.08
N LYS A 102 -0.68 30.61 -34.02
CA LYS A 102 0.36 29.94 -34.80
C LYS A 102 1.53 29.45 -33.94
N VAL A 103 1.98 30.23 -32.94
CA VAL A 103 3.12 29.85 -32.09
C VAL A 103 2.74 29.00 -30.87
N SER A 104 1.58 29.23 -30.27
CA SER A 104 1.15 28.50 -29.06
C SER A 104 0.46 27.17 -29.37
N GLY A 105 0.01 26.96 -30.62
CA GLY A 105 -0.74 25.79 -31.05
C GLY A 105 -2.20 25.78 -30.57
N LEU A 106 -2.64 26.83 -29.88
CA LEU A 106 -4.03 26.99 -29.42
C LEU A 106 -4.92 27.54 -30.53
N SER A 107 -6.20 27.19 -30.48
CA SER A 107 -7.20 27.78 -31.35
C SER A 107 -7.41 29.27 -31.01
N VAL A 108 -7.91 30.03 -31.98
CA VAL A 108 -8.28 31.44 -31.76
C VAL A 108 -9.31 31.55 -30.63
N GLU A 109 -10.30 30.65 -30.62
CA GLU A 109 -11.34 30.60 -29.58
C GLU A 109 -10.76 30.30 -28.20
N GLU A 110 -9.77 29.42 -28.10
CA GLU A 110 -9.08 29.12 -26.84
C GLU A 110 -8.32 30.36 -26.33
N ILE A 111 -7.61 31.07 -27.22
CA ILE A 111 -6.85 32.27 -26.87
C ILE A 111 -7.76 33.43 -26.46
N GLU A 112 -8.92 33.58 -27.12
CA GLU A 112 -9.90 34.61 -26.78
C GLU A 112 -10.50 34.39 -25.39
N LYS A 113 -10.68 33.12 -24.98
CA LYS A 113 -11.20 32.75 -23.65
C LYS A 113 -10.20 32.89 -22.50
N LEU A 114 -8.90 33.03 -22.79
CA LEU A 114 -7.82 33.13 -21.77
C LEU A 114 -7.53 34.57 -21.34
#